data_AF-A0A7J2MFE3-F1
#
_entry.id   AF-A0A7J2MFE3-F1
#
_cell.length_a   1.000
_cell.length_b   1.000
_cell.length_c   1.000
_cell.angle_alpha   90.00
_cell.angle_beta   90.00
_cell.angle_gamma   90.00
#
_symmetry.space_group_name_H-M   'P 1'
#
loop_
_entity.id
_entity.type
_entity.pdbx_description
1 polymer ?
#
loop_
_entity_poly.entity_id
_entity_poly.type
_entity_poly.pdbx_seq_one_letter_code
_entity_poly.pdbx_strand_id
1 'polypeptide(L)'
;MNIPIIVLIALAAVVFSIPAGAEINETQGGGGGGAYPPGWFETQTPAAVEIRGEVVDAATQIAPFIWTGQNFAGLYYDVDRNLMSDSLTSTVTVPDTIESGDLVYTAYRAESCYKNPEIGEYFAIGWFGERYMVINGKPYVISPIIFEMDKCDRKTLAAGDEWDLGNKYSLVVTRIDCKEDKVWLSLFKDGAEVASSGIQPRGGGDWFGNCMYINGFPGAYTVTMWNAPTTRTFVYQDDVGLEDDVPIFSVYVDAIFRGTETDIVQFKYAMLIDDDLINVIETGAGMMKAEAVTSESVRLVNSKNIDLRRDSDIGIAEDLRIHVADDRDGNGVNNHRYYPYVNRACPAPDPEPTPTPTPTPTPTPTPTPTPTPTPTPYPADGLDEIQIRGEVVEPAGLQTGDIVWNASNFAAFWYDLDRDLMTETLRIISGTLSYYDRTIEEREIEFDCSEWGKYNVTSFMAETYFAGYGANTSDRITGETISLVSKRMLSKVRINEGNEHTICTGASLELKEGYELKILQLDVGGGNAQIELLR
;
A
#
# COMPACT_ATOMS: atom_id res chain seq x y z
N MET A 1 -42.11 21.22 1.88
CA MET A 1 -42.55 20.14 2.77
C MET A 1 -41.28 19.36 3.09
N ASN A 2 -40.65 19.69 4.23
CA ASN A 2 -39.40 19.08 4.66
C ASN A 2 -39.66 17.64 5.09
N ILE A 3 -38.98 16.68 4.45
CA ILE A 3 -38.87 15.32 4.97
C ILE A 3 -37.40 15.16 5.37
N PRO A 4 -37.10 14.95 6.67
CA PRO A 4 -35.75 14.69 7.11
C PRO A 4 -35.37 13.27 6.65
N ILE A 5 -34.37 13.17 5.78
CA ILE A 5 -33.75 11.89 5.42
C ILE A 5 -32.78 11.57 6.55
N ILE A 6 -33.18 10.66 7.43
CA ILE A 6 -32.31 10.04 8.43
C ILE A 6 -31.49 8.98 7.68
N VAL A 7 -30.23 9.28 7.37
CA VAL A 7 -29.23 8.27 7.02
C VAL A 7 -28.65 7.77 8.34
N LEU A 8 -28.94 6.51 8.68
CA LEU A 8 -28.34 5.84 9.83
C LEU A 8 -26.85 5.62 9.50
N ILE A 9 -25.98 6.29 10.25
CA ILE A 9 -24.52 6.12 10.18
C ILE A 9 -24.17 4.93 11.08
N ALA A 10 -23.64 3.85 10.49
CA ALA A 10 -22.91 2.84 11.25
C ALA A 10 -21.49 3.35 11.47
N LEU A 11 -21.15 3.54 12.74
CA LEU A 11 -19.83 3.92 13.21
C LEU A 11 -19.01 2.63 13.33
N ALA A 12 -18.14 2.32 12.37
CA ALA A 12 -17.08 1.32 12.61
C ALA A 12 -15.96 2.02 13.39
N ALA A 13 -16.20 2.28 14.67
CA ALA A 13 -15.10 2.39 15.61
C ALA A 13 -14.56 0.96 15.78
N VAL A 14 -13.27 0.76 15.48
CA VAL A 14 -12.54 -0.46 15.85
C VAL A 14 -12.54 -0.52 17.38
N VAL A 15 -13.56 -1.17 17.94
CA VAL A 15 -13.60 -1.55 19.35
C VAL A 15 -12.83 -2.85 19.44
N PHE A 16 -11.64 -2.78 20.03
CA PHE A 16 -10.88 -3.97 20.44
C PHE A 16 -11.79 -4.88 21.27
N SER A 17 -12.16 -6.03 20.73
CA SER A 17 -12.82 -7.09 21.49
C SER A 17 -11.76 -7.93 22.18
N ILE A 18 -11.72 -7.85 23.51
CA ILE A 18 -11.03 -8.82 24.36
C ILE A 18 -11.84 -10.13 24.24
N PRO A 19 -11.23 -11.28 23.90
CA PRO A 19 -11.94 -12.54 23.79
C PRO A 19 -12.56 -12.95 25.13
N ALA A 20 -13.85 -13.31 25.08
CA ALA A 20 -14.59 -13.84 26.22
C ALA A 20 -13.98 -15.19 26.64
N GLY A 21 -13.30 -15.21 27.79
CA GLY A 21 -12.64 -16.40 28.33
C GLY A 21 -11.71 -16.15 29.53
N ALA A 22 -11.43 -14.89 29.88
CA ALA A 22 -10.71 -14.58 31.12
C ALA A 22 -11.64 -14.77 32.33
N GLU A 23 -11.61 -15.96 32.94
CA GLU A 23 -12.17 -16.20 34.27
C GLU A 23 -11.47 -15.30 35.30
N ILE A 24 -12.12 -14.20 35.67
CA ILE A 24 -11.77 -13.45 36.87
C ILE A 24 -12.30 -14.19 38.11
N ASN A 25 -11.48 -15.09 38.66
CA ASN A 25 -11.72 -15.60 40.01
C ASN A 25 -11.38 -14.51 41.02
N GLU A 26 -12.39 -13.73 41.42
CA GLU A 26 -12.32 -12.88 42.60
C GLU A 26 -12.28 -13.76 43.86
N THR A 27 -11.12 -13.84 44.50
CA THR A 27 -11.05 -14.05 45.95
C THR A 27 -10.19 -12.97 46.60
N GLN A 28 -10.79 -12.31 47.59
CA GLN A 28 -10.24 -11.17 48.30
C GLN A 28 -9.00 -11.51 49.13
N GLY A 29 -8.04 -10.57 49.11
CA GLY A 29 -7.56 -9.91 50.33
C GLY A 29 -6.37 -10.53 51.05
N GLY A 30 -5.23 -9.84 51.04
CA GLY A 30 -4.18 -10.03 52.04
C GLY A 30 -2.82 -9.53 51.59
N GLY A 31 -2.39 -8.37 52.10
CA GLY A 31 -1.13 -7.72 51.72
C GLY A 31 0.15 -8.47 52.11
N GLY A 32 1.23 -8.14 51.42
CA GLY A 32 2.59 -8.54 51.75
C GLY A 32 3.53 -8.19 50.61
N GLY A 33 4.49 -7.30 50.87
CA GLY A 33 5.48 -6.86 49.88
C GLY A 33 6.36 -8.00 49.38
N GLY A 34 6.60 -8.02 48.07
CA GLY A 34 7.55 -8.89 47.40
C GLY A 34 7.90 -8.30 46.04
N ALA A 35 9.19 -8.16 45.77
CA ALA A 35 9.72 -7.65 44.51
C ALA A 35 9.33 -8.57 43.34
N TYR A 36 8.83 -8.00 42.25
CA TYR A 36 8.62 -8.73 41.00
C TYR A 36 9.98 -9.01 40.32
N PRO A 37 10.25 -10.24 39.83
CA PRO A 37 11.41 -10.51 39.00
C PRO A 37 11.19 -9.95 37.59
N PRO A 38 12.24 -9.47 36.89
CA PRO A 38 12.12 -9.01 35.51
C PRO A 38 12.15 -10.21 34.56
N GLY A 39 11.20 -10.28 33.62
CA GLY A 39 11.28 -11.23 32.51
C GLY A 39 9.95 -11.81 32.05
N TRP A 40 9.05 -10.97 31.55
CA TRP A 40 7.95 -11.37 30.66
C TRP A 40 7.72 -10.24 29.66
N PHE A 41 8.60 -10.11 28.67
CA PHE A 41 8.20 -9.51 27.41
C PHE A 41 7.66 -10.66 26.57
N GLU A 42 6.37 -10.93 26.71
CA GLU A 42 5.64 -11.67 25.68
C GLU A 42 5.69 -10.80 24.43
N THR A 43 6.44 -11.25 23.43
CA THR A 43 6.39 -10.66 22.10
C THR A 43 4.96 -10.82 21.60
N GLN A 44 4.18 -9.74 21.60
CA GLN A 44 2.89 -9.72 20.93
C GLN A 44 3.15 -10.07 19.46
N THR A 45 2.69 -11.24 19.03
CA THR A 45 2.54 -11.54 17.61
C THR A 45 1.70 -10.42 17.00
N PRO A 46 2.13 -9.81 15.87
CA PRO A 46 1.36 -8.76 15.24
C PRO A 46 -0.04 -9.29 14.94
N ALA A 47 -1.06 -8.49 15.24
CA ALA A 47 -2.44 -8.84 14.92
C ALA A 47 -2.54 -9.04 13.39
N ALA A 48 -2.92 -10.24 12.95
CA ALA A 48 -3.20 -10.49 11.55
C ALA A 48 -4.68 -10.22 11.27
N VAL A 49 -4.98 -9.59 10.15
CA VAL A 49 -6.34 -9.34 9.67
C VAL A 49 -6.70 -10.40 8.64
N GLU A 50 -7.83 -11.07 8.85
CA GLU A 50 -8.42 -11.98 7.89
C GLU A 50 -9.12 -11.18 6.77
N ILE A 51 -8.75 -11.48 5.53
CA ILE A 51 -9.43 -10.96 4.33
C ILE A 51 -10.10 -12.14 3.67
N ARG A 52 -11.44 -12.21 3.75
CA ARG A 52 -12.24 -13.30 3.18
C ARG A 52 -12.74 -13.02 1.77
N GLY A 53 -13.07 -14.09 1.05
CA GLY A 53 -13.87 -14.07 -0.16
C GLY A 53 -15.37 -14.20 0.12
N GLU A 54 -16.14 -14.12 -0.96
CA GLU A 54 -17.58 -14.37 -0.95
C GLU A 54 -17.89 -15.77 -0.42
N VAL A 55 -18.93 -15.86 0.39
CA VAL A 55 -19.37 -17.09 1.04
C VAL A 55 -20.14 -17.96 0.05
N VAL A 56 -19.80 -19.24 0.00
CA VAL A 56 -20.45 -20.24 -0.86
C VAL A 56 -20.99 -21.36 0.00
N ASP A 57 -22.14 -21.91 -0.37
CA ASP A 57 -22.65 -23.16 0.21
C ASP A 57 -22.50 -24.30 -0.80
N ALA A 58 -21.61 -25.25 -0.49
CA ALA A 58 -21.36 -26.43 -1.31
C ALA A 58 -22.63 -27.28 -1.52
N ALA A 59 -23.61 -27.24 -0.61
CA ALA A 59 -24.86 -27.97 -0.76
C ALA A 59 -25.77 -27.41 -1.86
N THR A 60 -25.59 -26.15 -2.25
CA THR A 60 -26.42 -25.45 -3.26
C THR A 60 -25.67 -25.11 -4.53
N GLN A 61 -24.40 -25.52 -4.62
CA GLN A 61 -23.57 -25.24 -5.77
C GLN A 61 -24.04 -26.06 -6.99
N ILE A 62 -24.58 -25.35 -8.00
CA ILE A 62 -25.05 -25.96 -9.26
C ILE A 62 -24.07 -25.79 -10.44
N ALA A 63 -23.00 -25.02 -10.23
CA ALA A 63 -21.94 -24.74 -11.19
C ALA A 63 -20.65 -24.35 -10.44
N PRO A 64 -19.46 -24.44 -11.07
CA PRO A 64 -18.22 -23.98 -10.47
C PRO A 64 -18.34 -22.53 -9.98
N PHE A 65 -17.86 -22.27 -8.77
CA PHE A 65 -17.85 -20.95 -8.17
C PHE A 65 -16.45 -20.37 -8.34
N ILE A 66 -16.37 -19.12 -8.79
CA ILE A 66 -15.12 -18.46 -9.12
C ILE A 66 -14.97 -17.26 -8.19
N TRP A 67 -13.93 -17.29 -7.37
CA TRP A 67 -13.42 -16.11 -6.69
C TRP A 67 -12.41 -15.40 -7.59
N THR A 68 -12.60 -14.10 -7.77
CA THR A 68 -11.68 -13.20 -8.44
C THR A 68 -11.40 -12.00 -7.53
N GLY A 69 -10.56 -11.06 -7.97
CA GLY A 69 -10.40 -9.79 -7.28
C GLY A 69 -11.70 -8.99 -7.06
N GLN A 70 -12.81 -9.34 -7.73
CA GLN A 70 -14.10 -8.69 -7.53
C GLN A 70 -14.80 -9.14 -6.26
N ASN A 71 -14.82 -10.44 -5.96
CA ASN A 71 -15.58 -11.03 -4.86
C ASN A 71 -14.69 -11.71 -3.82
N PHE A 72 -13.37 -11.62 -3.97
CA PHE A 72 -12.40 -11.99 -2.96
C PHE A 72 -11.31 -10.92 -2.87
N ALA A 73 -11.44 -10.05 -1.85
CA ALA A 73 -10.52 -8.95 -1.62
C ALA A 73 -9.08 -9.38 -1.33
N GLY A 74 -8.89 -10.65 -0.94
CA GLY A 74 -7.58 -11.25 -0.78
C GLY A 74 -6.83 -11.42 -2.10
N LEU A 75 -7.52 -11.54 -3.24
CA LEU A 75 -6.91 -11.65 -4.57
C LEU A 75 -6.50 -10.28 -5.14
N TYR A 76 -5.56 -10.31 -6.09
CA TYR A 76 -5.04 -9.11 -6.70
C TYR A 76 -6.08 -8.44 -7.60
N TYR A 77 -6.20 -7.12 -7.45
CA TYR A 77 -7.08 -6.31 -8.28
C TYR A 77 -6.52 -4.91 -8.48
N ASP A 78 -6.30 -4.53 -9.74
CA ASP A 78 -6.03 -3.15 -10.15
C ASP A 78 -7.35 -2.50 -10.59
N VAL A 79 -7.89 -1.61 -9.75
CA VAL A 79 -9.15 -0.90 -10.00
C VAL A 79 -9.07 0.07 -11.18
N ASP A 80 -7.89 0.64 -11.44
CA ASP A 80 -7.71 1.65 -12.50
C ASP A 80 -7.73 0.99 -13.89
N ARG A 81 -7.34 -0.28 -13.96
CA ARG A 81 -7.37 -1.09 -15.18
C ARG A 81 -8.52 -2.11 -15.22
N ASN A 82 -9.28 -2.23 -14.13
CA ASN A 82 -10.23 -3.33 -13.91
C ASN A 82 -9.61 -4.71 -14.18
N LEU A 83 -8.40 -4.91 -13.66
CA LEU A 83 -7.56 -6.06 -14.01
C LEU A 83 -7.45 -7.01 -12.83
N MET A 84 -8.03 -8.20 -13.00
CA MET A 84 -7.89 -9.34 -12.12
C MET A 84 -6.82 -10.25 -12.70
N SER A 85 -5.70 -10.39 -11.99
CA SER A 85 -4.59 -11.22 -12.46
C SER A 85 -4.67 -12.64 -11.89
N ASP A 86 -5.45 -12.89 -10.84
CA ASP A 86 -5.62 -14.20 -10.24
C ASP A 86 -7.09 -14.56 -9.96
N SER A 87 -7.34 -15.87 -9.91
CA SER A 87 -8.65 -16.44 -9.64
C SER A 87 -8.53 -17.79 -8.94
N LEU A 88 -9.50 -18.10 -8.10
CA LEU A 88 -9.68 -19.39 -7.46
C LEU A 88 -11.04 -19.94 -7.88
N THR A 89 -11.09 -21.14 -8.43
CA THR A 89 -12.33 -21.81 -8.82
C THR A 89 -12.51 -23.06 -7.98
N SER A 90 -13.65 -23.19 -7.31
CA SER A 90 -14.05 -24.42 -6.62
C SER A 90 -15.19 -25.09 -7.37
N THR A 91 -15.04 -26.38 -7.64
CA THR A 91 -16.12 -27.25 -8.10
C THR A 91 -16.43 -28.26 -6.99
N VAL A 92 -17.65 -28.26 -6.49
CA VAL A 92 -18.09 -29.24 -5.48
C VAL A 92 -19.19 -30.11 -6.09
N THR A 93 -18.91 -31.40 -6.21
CA THR A 93 -19.87 -32.40 -6.69
C THR A 93 -20.52 -33.19 -5.55
N VAL A 94 -19.87 -33.22 -4.38
CA VAL A 94 -20.38 -33.79 -3.13
C VAL A 94 -20.22 -32.75 -2.00
N PRO A 95 -21.25 -32.47 -1.17
CA PRO A 95 -21.26 -31.28 -0.31
C PRO A 95 -20.12 -31.17 0.71
N ASP A 96 -19.48 -32.28 1.06
CA ASP A 96 -18.46 -32.36 2.11
C ASP A 96 -17.02 -32.43 1.57
N THR A 97 -16.79 -32.51 0.26
CA THR A 97 -15.45 -32.73 -0.29
C THR A 97 -15.24 -31.98 -1.60
N ILE A 98 -14.13 -31.24 -1.71
CA ILE A 98 -13.59 -30.83 -3.01
C ILE A 98 -12.63 -31.93 -3.49
N GLU A 99 -12.92 -32.59 -4.60
CA GLU A 99 -12.07 -33.67 -5.12
C GLU A 99 -10.72 -33.12 -5.61
N SER A 100 -9.71 -34.00 -5.70
CA SER A 100 -8.44 -33.62 -6.30
C SER A 100 -8.62 -33.16 -7.75
N GLY A 101 -8.15 -31.95 -8.05
CA GLY A 101 -8.32 -31.31 -9.37
C GLY A 101 -9.43 -30.26 -9.42
N ASP A 102 -10.34 -30.26 -8.44
CA ASP A 102 -11.55 -29.45 -8.47
C ASP A 102 -11.43 -28.09 -7.77
N LEU A 103 -10.33 -27.86 -7.03
CA LEU A 103 -9.90 -26.53 -6.62
C LEU A 103 -8.76 -26.07 -7.54
N VAL A 104 -9.03 -25.02 -8.31
CA VAL A 104 -8.17 -24.53 -9.38
C VAL A 104 -7.76 -23.10 -9.08
N TYR A 105 -6.47 -22.84 -8.96
CA TYR A 105 -5.93 -21.48 -8.91
C TYR A 105 -5.34 -21.13 -10.28
N THR A 106 -5.74 -20.01 -10.86
CA THR A 106 -5.18 -19.55 -12.14
C THR A 106 -4.70 -18.12 -11.98
N ALA A 107 -3.43 -17.90 -12.31
CA ALA A 107 -2.82 -16.57 -12.36
C ALA A 107 -2.39 -16.24 -13.79
N TYR A 108 -2.69 -15.03 -14.22
CA TYR A 108 -2.39 -14.42 -15.50
C TYR A 108 -1.42 -13.27 -15.29
N ARG A 109 -0.36 -13.21 -16.10
CA ARG A 109 0.44 -12.00 -16.16
C ARG A 109 -0.41 -10.86 -16.73
N ALA A 110 -0.20 -9.69 -16.16
CA ALA A 110 -0.95 -8.49 -16.41
C ALA A 110 0.05 -7.37 -16.73
N GLU A 111 -0.20 -6.61 -17.79
CA GLU A 111 0.62 -5.44 -18.10
C GLU A 111 0.52 -4.41 -16.97
N SER A 112 1.66 -3.93 -16.51
CA SER A 112 1.80 -2.87 -15.52
C SER A 112 2.81 -1.85 -16.03
N CYS A 113 2.58 -0.57 -15.71
CA CYS A 113 3.54 0.47 -16.04
C CYS A 113 4.51 0.63 -14.88
N TYR A 114 5.80 0.75 -15.18
CA TYR A 114 6.71 1.31 -14.18
C TYR A 114 6.27 2.73 -13.83
N LYS A 115 6.51 3.11 -12.58
CA LYS A 115 6.32 4.51 -12.15
C LYS A 115 7.25 5.45 -12.90
N ASN A 116 8.45 4.98 -13.26
CA ASN A 116 9.38 5.66 -14.14
C ASN A 116 9.00 5.42 -15.61
N PRO A 117 8.58 6.45 -16.37
CA PRO A 117 8.23 6.27 -17.78
C PRO A 117 9.44 6.01 -18.69
N GLU A 118 10.69 6.27 -18.28
CA GLU A 118 11.88 5.99 -19.11
C GLU A 118 12.16 4.49 -19.30
N ILE A 119 11.71 3.65 -18.36
CA ILE A 119 11.96 2.20 -18.38
C ILE A 119 10.77 1.40 -18.92
N GLY A 120 9.65 2.06 -19.23
CA GLY A 120 8.53 1.49 -19.96
C GLY A 120 7.54 0.70 -19.11
N GLU A 121 7.25 -0.53 -19.53
CA GLU A 121 6.25 -1.41 -18.93
C GLU A 121 6.90 -2.70 -18.40
N TYR A 122 6.23 -3.34 -17.44
CA TYR A 122 6.56 -4.68 -16.97
C TYR A 122 5.30 -5.55 -16.90
N PHE A 123 5.47 -6.85 -16.72
CA PHE A 123 4.36 -7.72 -16.36
C PHE A 123 4.32 -7.88 -14.85
N ALA A 124 3.17 -7.58 -14.25
CA ALA A 124 2.86 -7.97 -12.88
C ALA A 124 2.04 -9.27 -12.89
N ILE A 125 2.03 -9.97 -11.76
CA ILE A 125 1.14 -11.12 -11.56
C ILE A 125 0.68 -11.15 -10.10
N GLY A 126 -0.59 -11.47 -9.92
CA GLY A 126 -1.17 -11.78 -8.61
C GLY A 126 -0.77 -13.21 -8.25
N TRP A 127 -0.12 -13.36 -7.11
CA TRP A 127 0.26 -14.66 -6.59
C TRP A 127 -0.24 -14.77 -5.15
N PHE A 128 -1.31 -15.55 -4.97
CA PHE A 128 -2.04 -15.71 -3.71
C PHE A 128 -2.40 -14.38 -3.04
N GLY A 129 -2.76 -13.39 -3.85
CA GLY A 129 -3.15 -12.07 -3.36
C GLY A 129 -2.05 -11.02 -3.30
N GLU A 130 -0.78 -11.42 -3.40
CA GLU A 130 0.33 -10.48 -3.44
C GLU A 130 0.76 -10.17 -4.87
N ARG A 131 1.22 -8.94 -5.10
CA ARG A 131 1.68 -8.51 -6.42
C ARG A 131 3.17 -8.82 -6.56
N TYR A 132 3.49 -9.64 -7.56
CA TYR A 132 4.87 -9.94 -7.95
C TYR A 132 5.19 -9.34 -9.31
N MET A 133 6.47 -9.09 -9.55
CA MET A 133 6.98 -8.79 -10.87
C MET A 133 7.26 -10.09 -11.62
N VAL A 134 6.83 -10.16 -12.87
CA VAL A 134 7.09 -11.28 -13.78
C VAL A 134 8.42 -11.03 -14.49
N ILE A 135 9.35 -11.98 -14.35
CA ILE A 135 10.70 -11.84 -14.89
C ILE A 135 10.74 -12.30 -16.33
N ASN A 136 11.31 -11.46 -17.21
CA ASN A 136 11.46 -11.72 -18.64
C ASN A 136 10.14 -12.13 -19.33
N GLY A 137 9.02 -11.62 -18.79
CA GLY A 137 7.67 -11.97 -19.22
C GLY A 137 7.22 -13.40 -18.92
N LYS A 138 8.01 -14.25 -18.27
CA LYS A 138 7.65 -15.64 -18.00
C LYS A 138 6.71 -15.70 -16.79
N PRO A 139 5.40 -15.99 -16.92
CA PRO A 139 4.44 -15.94 -15.80
C PRO A 139 4.74 -16.97 -14.69
N TYR A 140 5.70 -17.86 -14.93
CA TYR A 140 6.16 -18.87 -13.99
C TYR A 140 7.50 -18.55 -13.29
N VAL A 141 8.11 -17.41 -13.60
CA VAL A 141 9.29 -16.89 -12.91
C VAL A 141 8.96 -15.49 -12.40
N ILE A 142 8.86 -15.35 -11.08
CA ILE A 142 8.33 -14.15 -10.44
C ILE A 142 9.27 -13.67 -9.34
N SER A 143 9.28 -12.37 -9.05
CA SER A 143 10.05 -11.78 -7.95
C SER A 143 9.18 -10.86 -7.09
N PRO A 144 9.30 -10.93 -5.75
CA PRO A 144 8.74 -9.92 -4.86
C PRO A 144 9.21 -8.51 -5.24
N ILE A 145 8.30 -7.53 -5.16
CA ILE A 145 8.66 -6.11 -5.26
C ILE A 145 8.97 -5.63 -3.85
N ILE A 146 10.25 -5.37 -3.57
CA ILE A 146 10.75 -4.96 -2.24
C ILE A 146 10.44 -3.50 -1.97
N PHE A 147 10.59 -2.66 -2.99
CA PHE A 147 10.43 -1.21 -2.87
C PHE A 147 9.96 -0.62 -4.20
N GLU A 148 8.98 0.28 -4.17
CA GLU A 148 8.51 1.03 -5.34
C GLU A 148 8.07 2.44 -4.90
N MET A 149 8.71 3.48 -5.44
CA MET A 149 8.30 4.87 -5.20
C MET A 149 7.12 5.26 -6.08
N ASP A 150 6.11 5.91 -5.49
CA ASP A 150 5.06 6.54 -6.27
C ASP A 150 5.52 7.85 -6.92
N LYS A 151 4.70 8.39 -7.84
CA LYS A 151 4.98 9.59 -8.61
C LYS A 151 5.18 10.86 -7.76
N CYS A 152 4.66 10.87 -6.55
CA CYS A 152 4.78 11.98 -5.61
C CYS A 152 6.05 11.90 -4.77
N ASP A 153 6.64 10.70 -4.65
CA ASP A 153 7.71 10.45 -3.70
C ASP A 153 9.02 11.07 -4.16
N ARG A 154 9.78 11.60 -3.21
CA ARG A 154 11.09 12.21 -3.44
C ARG A 154 12.05 11.69 -2.40
N LYS A 155 13.26 11.36 -2.81
CA LYS A 155 14.38 11.14 -1.90
C LYS A 155 15.49 12.14 -2.21
N THR A 156 16.13 12.69 -1.20
CA THR A 156 17.24 13.62 -1.37
C THR A 156 18.43 13.14 -0.55
N LEU A 157 19.61 13.11 -1.17
CA LEU A 157 20.86 12.64 -0.59
C LEU A 157 22.01 13.61 -0.94
N ALA A 158 22.92 13.83 0.00
CA ALA A 158 24.21 14.49 -0.23
C ALA A 158 25.29 13.47 -0.61
N ALA A 159 26.45 13.97 -1.08
CA ALA A 159 27.59 13.10 -1.33
C ALA A 159 28.10 12.46 -0.03
N GLY A 160 28.22 11.13 -0.02
CA GLY A 160 28.57 10.31 1.13
C GLY A 160 27.36 9.69 1.84
N ASP A 161 26.15 10.16 1.56
CA ASP A 161 24.95 9.61 2.18
C ASP A 161 24.60 8.23 1.59
N GLU A 162 24.05 7.39 2.47
CA GLU A 162 23.55 6.06 2.16
C GLU A 162 22.02 6.03 2.30
N TRP A 163 21.37 5.37 1.36
CA TRP A 163 19.95 5.07 1.39
C TRP A 163 19.76 3.56 1.46
N ASP A 164 19.33 3.08 2.62
CA ASP A 164 18.85 1.71 2.80
C ASP A 164 17.56 1.51 2.01
N LEU A 165 17.58 0.54 1.10
CA LEU A 165 16.47 0.19 0.22
C LEU A 165 15.70 -1.05 0.69
N GLY A 166 16.15 -1.69 1.78
CA GLY A 166 15.63 -2.98 2.22
C GLY A 166 16.26 -4.17 1.51
N ASN A 167 15.97 -5.38 2.01
CA ASN A 167 16.58 -6.64 1.57
C ASN A 167 18.13 -6.57 1.44
N LYS A 168 18.76 -5.79 2.33
CA LYS A 168 20.20 -5.52 2.40
C LYS A 168 20.80 -4.83 1.17
N TYR A 169 19.97 -4.21 0.35
CA TYR A 169 20.41 -3.29 -0.68
C TYR A 169 20.56 -1.88 -0.11
N SER A 170 21.61 -1.18 -0.51
CA SER A 170 21.74 0.25 -0.22
C SER A 170 22.34 1.02 -1.37
N LEU A 171 21.85 2.24 -1.58
CA LEU A 171 22.35 3.16 -2.60
C LEU A 171 23.15 4.27 -1.96
N VAL A 172 24.40 4.44 -2.40
CA VAL A 172 25.30 5.48 -1.90
C VAL A 172 25.57 6.51 -3.00
N VAL A 173 25.44 7.79 -2.66
CA VAL A 173 25.85 8.89 -3.54
C VAL A 173 27.33 9.13 -3.31
N THR A 174 28.19 8.57 -4.15
CA THR A 174 29.64 8.63 -3.91
C THR A 174 30.23 10.00 -4.25
N ARG A 175 29.66 10.70 -5.24
CA ARG A 175 30.13 12.03 -5.67
C ARG A 175 29.05 12.80 -6.42
N ILE A 176 29.05 14.12 -6.25
CA ILE A 176 28.24 15.06 -7.04
C ILE A 176 29.18 16.07 -7.73
N ASP A 177 28.91 16.38 -8.99
CA ASP A 177 29.55 17.46 -9.74
C ASP A 177 28.47 18.37 -10.37
N CYS A 178 28.18 19.49 -9.71
CA CYS A 178 27.19 20.45 -10.19
C CYS A 178 27.63 21.22 -11.44
N LYS A 179 28.91 21.22 -11.82
CA LYS A 179 29.36 21.92 -13.04
C LYS A 179 29.05 21.10 -14.27
N GLU A 180 29.23 19.79 -14.17
CA GLU A 180 28.93 18.84 -15.24
C GLU A 180 27.49 18.33 -15.18
N ASP A 181 26.72 18.71 -14.15
CA ASP A 181 25.37 18.19 -13.87
C ASP A 181 25.41 16.65 -13.82
N LYS A 182 26.35 16.10 -13.03
CA LYS A 182 26.64 14.67 -12.98
C LYS A 182 26.73 14.16 -11.54
N VAL A 183 26.17 12.99 -11.29
CA VAL A 183 26.21 12.30 -9.99
C VAL A 183 26.76 10.89 -10.18
N TRP A 184 27.56 10.41 -9.22
CA TRP A 184 28.02 9.02 -9.17
C TRP A 184 27.28 8.28 -8.07
N LEU A 185 26.72 7.14 -8.46
CA LEU A 185 25.95 6.25 -7.59
C LEU A 185 26.66 4.90 -7.51
N SER A 186 26.67 4.31 -6.33
CA SER A 186 27.09 2.93 -6.11
C SER A 186 25.98 2.20 -5.36
N LEU A 187 25.55 1.06 -5.89
CA LEU A 187 24.61 0.15 -5.26
C LEU A 187 25.38 -0.97 -4.56
N PHE A 188 24.99 -1.26 -3.32
CA PHE A 188 25.56 -2.31 -2.50
C PHE A 188 24.51 -3.38 -2.20
N LYS A 189 24.93 -4.65 -2.10
CA LYS A 189 24.17 -5.78 -1.56
C LYS A 189 25.04 -6.50 -0.56
N ASP A 190 24.53 -6.74 0.65
CA ASP A 190 25.30 -7.38 1.73
C ASP A 190 26.65 -6.66 2.01
N GLY A 191 26.69 -5.34 1.80
CA GLY A 191 27.89 -4.51 1.98
C GLY A 191 28.94 -4.60 0.86
N ALA A 192 28.70 -5.36 -0.20
CA ALA A 192 29.56 -5.41 -1.39
C ALA A 192 28.98 -4.55 -2.53
N GLU A 193 29.81 -3.75 -3.21
CA GLU A 193 29.37 -2.98 -4.39
C GLU A 193 29.03 -3.94 -5.53
N VAL A 194 27.78 -3.88 -6.01
CA VAL A 194 27.28 -4.70 -7.12
C VAL A 194 27.19 -3.92 -8.43
N ALA A 195 26.99 -2.61 -8.35
CA ALA A 195 26.97 -1.75 -9.53
C ALA A 195 27.35 -0.31 -9.17
N SER A 196 27.99 0.40 -10.11
CA SER A 196 28.21 1.83 -9.98
C SER A 196 28.20 2.52 -11.35
N SER A 197 27.65 3.73 -11.39
CA SER A 197 27.54 4.49 -12.63
C SER A 197 27.48 5.99 -12.37
N GLY A 198 27.94 6.76 -13.35
CA GLY A 198 27.88 8.22 -13.35
C GLY A 198 26.71 8.71 -14.19
N ILE A 199 25.64 9.18 -13.56
CA ILE A 199 24.42 9.65 -14.22
C ILE A 199 24.49 11.14 -14.49
N GLN A 200 24.19 11.54 -15.73
CA GLN A 200 24.15 12.93 -16.16
C GLN A 200 22.76 13.29 -16.69
N PRO A 201 21.91 14.00 -15.92
CA PRO A 201 20.52 14.21 -16.29
C PRO A 201 20.29 14.94 -17.63
N ARG A 202 21.31 15.61 -18.18
CA ARG A 202 21.21 16.33 -19.47
C ARG A 202 22.00 15.69 -20.62
N GLY A 203 22.82 14.67 -20.35
CA GLY A 203 23.76 14.10 -21.32
C GLY A 203 23.41 12.71 -21.85
N GLY A 204 22.47 12.02 -21.20
CA GLY A 204 22.25 10.59 -21.36
C GLY A 204 22.65 9.84 -20.09
N GLY A 205 21.95 8.74 -19.80
CA GLY A 205 22.08 7.90 -18.62
C GLY A 205 22.54 6.50 -18.98
N ASP A 206 22.21 5.52 -18.13
CA ASP A 206 22.64 4.13 -18.31
C ASP A 206 21.89 3.43 -19.44
N TRP A 207 22.38 2.27 -19.88
CA TRP A 207 21.67 1.41 -20.83
C TRP A 207 20.79 0.40 -20.09
N PHE A 208 19.54 0.30 -20.50
CA PHE A 208 18.61 -0.71 -20.03
C PHE A 208 18.41 -1.78 -21.11
N GLY A 209 18.97 -2.97 -20.91
CA GLY A 209 18.96 -4.08 -21.87
C GLY A 209 17.61 -4.79 -21.98
N ASN A 210 16.78 -4.68 -20.94
CA ASN A 210 15.54 -5.42 -20.79
C ASN A 210 14.31 -4.49 -20.88
N CYS A 211 14.39 -3.46 -21.74
CA CYS A 211 13.28 -2.56 -21.99
C CYS A 211 12.18 -3.32 -22.71
N MET A 212 11.03 -3.43 -22.05
CA MET A 212 9.90 -4.19 -22.54
C MET A 212 8.83 -3.28 -23.12
N TYR A 213 8.31 -3.68 -24.27
CA TYR A 213 7.09 -3.13 -24.83
C TYR A 213 6.06 -4.22 -24.95
N ILE A 214 4.93 -3.95 -24.32
CA ILE A 214 3.78 -4.83 -24.27
C ILE A 214 2.70 -4.21 -25.15
N ASN A 215 2.07 -5.04 -25.99
CA ASN A 215 0.95 -4.58 -26.79
C ASN A 215 -0.07 -5.70 -26.98
N GLY A 216 -1.35 -5.36 -26.85
CA GLY A 216 -2.47 -6.28 -27.02
C GLY A 216 -3.47 -6.17 -25.88
N PHE A 217 -4.16 -7.26 -25.61
CA PHE A 217 -5.16 -7.38 -24.56
C PHE A 217 -4.91 -8.64 -23.74
N PRO A 218 -5.44 -8.73 -22.50
CA PRO A 218 -5.29 -9.91 -21.64
C PRO A 218 -5.55 -11.23 -22.39
N GLY A 219 -4.59 -12.14 -22.34
CA GLY A 219 -4.64 -13.44 -23.02
C GLY A 219 -4.10 -13.45 -24.47
N ALA A 220 -3.65 -12.31 -25.01
CA ALA A 220 -3.07 -12.20 -26.34
C ALA A 220 -2.01 -11.09 -26.45
N TYR A 221 -1.13 -10.99 -25.45
CA TYR A 221 -0.06 -10.00 -25.46
C TYR A 221 1.05 -10.37 -26.45
N THR A 222 1.55 -9.34 -27.14
CA THR A 222 2.82 -9.41 -27.87
C THR A 222 3.86 -8.66 -27.05
N VAL A 223 5.04 -9.27 -26.93
CA VAL A 223 6.15 -8.76 -26.11
C VAL A 223 7.36 -8.61 -27.00
N THR A 224 7.93 -7.41 -27.02
CA THR A 224 9.20 -7.14 -27.70
C THR A 224 10.18 -6.55 -26.71
N MET A 225 11.41 -7.04 -26.74
CA MET A 225 12.50 -6.60 -25.86
C MET A 225 13.60 -5.95 -26.68
N TRP A 226 14.21 -4.89 -26.14
CA TRP A 226 15.38 -4.27 -26.76
C TRP A 226 16.22 -3.50 -25.74
N ASN A 227 17.45 -3.21 -26.12
CA ASN A 227 18.34 -2.36 -25.35
C ASN A 227 18.04 -0.89 -25.65
N ALA A 228 17.77 -0.10 -24.62
CA ALA A 228 17.49 1.34 -24.73
C ALA A 228 18.40 2.15 -23.80
N PRO A 229 18.99 3.27 -24.28
CA PRO A 229 19.61 4.23 -23.38
C PRO A 229 18.51 4.93 -22.56
N THR A 230 18.68 4.94 -21.24
CA THR A 230 17.95 5.83 -20.35
C THR A 230 18.69 7.17 -20.28
N THR A 231 18.04 8.27 -19.91
CA THR A 231 18.73 9.58 -19.88
C THR A 231 19.11 10.04 -18.49
N ARG A 232 18.39 9.56 -17.48
CA ARG A 232 18.57 9.98 -16.07
C ARG A 232 18.39 8.82 -15.10
N THR A 233 18.28 7.61 -15.62
CA THR A 233 17.99 6.44 -14.80
C THR A 233 19.29 5.67 -14.57
N PHE A 234 19.53 5.32 -13.32
CA PHE A 234 20.49 4.29 -12.96
C PHE A 234 19.74 2.97 -12.95
N VAL A 235 20.26 1.96 -13.65
CA VAL A 235 19.65 0.63 -13.72
C VAL A 235 20.72 -0.39 -13.41
N TYR A 236 20.43 -1.30 -12.47
CA TYR A 236 21.24 -2.48 -12.20
C TYR A 236 20.49 -3.71 -12.71
N GLN A 237 21.18 -4.46 -13.56
CA GLN A 237 20.73 -5.75 -14.08
C GLN A 237 21.77 -6.82 -13.73
N ASP A 238 21.31 -8.03 -13.47
CA ASP A 238 22.18 -9.18 -13.25
C ASP A 238 21.56 -10.47 -13.79
N ASP A 239 22.39 -11.48 -14.01
CA ASP A 239 21.94 -12.82 -14.37
C ASP A 239 21.59 -13.57 -13.08
N VAL A 240 20.31 -13.88 -12.88
CA VAL A 240 19.79 -14.47 -11.65
C VAL A 240 19.18 -15.83 -11.92
N GLY A 241 19.78 -16.88 -11.34
CA GLY A 241 19.36 -18.25 -11.56
C GLY A 241 19.56 -18.68 -13.01
N LEU A 242 18.45 -18.82 -13.76
CA LEU A 242 18.44 -19.16 -15.20
C LEU A 242 17.91 -18.00 -16.06
N GLU A 243 17.70 -16.83 -15.46
CA GLU A 243 17.20 -15.64 -16.13
C GLU A 243 18.34 -14.65 -16.33
N ASP A 244 18.57 -14.27 -17.57
CA ASP A 244 19.58 -13.27 -17.93
C ASP A 244 19.00 -11.85 -17.84
N ASP A 245 19.88 -10.86 -17.63
CA ASP A 245 19.59 -9.42 -17.69
C ASP A 245 18.37 -8.98 -16.82
N VAL A 246 18.19 -9.56 -15.64
CA VAL A 246 17.06 -9.26 -14.75
C VAL A 246 17.21 -7.86 -14.14
N PRO A 247 16.24 -6.93 -14.32
CA PRO A 247 16.31 -5.59 -13.73
C PRO A 247 16.01 -5.62 -12.23
N ILE A 248 17.06 -5.76 -11.42
CA ILE A 248 16.94 -5.85 -9.97
C ILE A 248 16.60 -4.49 -9.36
N PHE A 249 17.29 -3.42 -9.79
CA PHE A 249 17.10 -2.09 -9.23
C PHE A 249 17.12 -1.00 -10.30
N SER A 250 16.26 0.00 -10.12
CA SER A 250 16.35 1.23 -10.90
C SER A 250 16.00 2.46 -10.05
N VAL A 251 16.58 3.61 -10.39
CA VAL A 251 16.23 4.90 -9.78
C VAL A 251 16.45 6.04 -10.76
N TYR A 252 15.50 6.98 -10.79
CA TYR A 252 15.57 8.16 -11.64
C TYR A 252 16.17 9.35 -10.89
N VAL A 253 17.19 9.98 -11.49
CA VAL A 253 17.80 11.23 -11.01
C VAL A 253 16.97 12.39 -11.54
N ASP A 254 16.21 13.04 -10.66
CA ASP A 254 15.35 14.16 -11.05
C ASP A 254 16.14 15.45 -11.23
N ALA A 255 16.97 15.79 -10.25
CA ALA A 255 17.71 17.03 -10.22
C ALA A 255 18.95 16.94 -9.32
N ILE A 256 19.98 17.68 -9.71
CA ILE A 256 21.16 17.96 -8.88
C ILE A 256 21.07 19.41 -8.45
N PHE A 257 21.15 19.65 -7.15
CA PHE A 257 21.11 21.00 -6.57
C PHE A 257 22.47 21.36 -6.00
N ARG A 258 22.87 22.60 -6.28
CA ARG A 258 24.06 23.19 -5.71
C ARG A 258 23.71 23.90 -4.42
N GLY A 259 24.28 23.45 -3.30
CA GLY A 259 24.09 24.09 -2.00
C GLY A 259 25.20 25.08 -1.67
N THR A 260 24.98 25.89 -0.62
CA THR A 260 26.04 26.73 -0.05
C THR A 260 27.01 25.94 0.83
N GLU A 261 26.52 24.84 1.42
CA GLU A 261 27.29 23.97 2.31
C GLU A 261 27.51 22.58 1.70
N THR A 262 26.45 21.98 1.16
CA THR A 262 26.50 20.64 0.54
C THR A 262 25.71 20.61 -0.75
N ASP A 263 26.29 20.01 -1.79
CA ASP A 263 25.56 19.66 -3.00
C ASP A 263 24.71 18.41 -2.72
N ILE A 264 23.51 18.37 -3.30
CA ILE A 264 22.53 17.30 -3.09
C ILE A 264 21.94 16.83 -4.41
N VAL A 265 21.48 15.58 -4.44
CA VAL A 265 20.75 15.00 -5.56
C VAL A 265 19.36 14.59 -5.09
N GLN A 266 18.36 14.79 -5.95
CA GLN A 266 16.99 14.33 -5.73
C GLN A 266 16.65 13.18 -6.68
N PHE A 267 16.06 12.14 -6.12
CA PHE A 267 15.61 10.94 -6.81
C PHE A 267 14.09 10.83 -6.84
N LYS A 268 13.60 10.12 -7.86
CA LYS A 268 12.20 9.69 -8.05
C LYS A 268 12.14 8.27 -8.58
N TYR A 269 10.96 7.68 -8.52
CA TYR A 269 10.60 6.47 -9.25
C TYR A 269 11.57 5.30 -9.06
N ALA A 270 12.11 5.13 -7.86
CA ALA A 270 12.95 3.99 -7.56
C ALA A 270 12.11 2.71 -7.47
N MET A 271 12.65 1.60 -7.95
CA MET A 271 12.05 0.28 -7.83
C MET A 271 13.15 -0.75 -7.55
N LEU A 272 12.89 -1.64 -6.60
CA LEU A 272 13.75 -2.76 -6.22
C LEU A 272 12.90 -4.03 -6.17
N ILE A 273 13.38 -5.10 -6.83
CA ILE A 273 12.84 -6.45 -6.69
C ILE A 273 13.82 -7.35 -5.94
N ASP A 274 13.34 -8.48 -5.46
CA ASP A 274 14.20 -9.50 -4.85
C ASP A 274 15.06 -10.20 -5.92
N ASP A 275 16.31 -10.48 -5.58
CA ASP A 275 17.22 -11.29 -6.37
C ASP A 275 17.06 -12.80 -6.09
N ASP A 276 16.19 -13.19 -5.15
CA ASP A 276 15.74 -14.58 -4.99
C ASP A 276 14.45 -14.83 -5.79
N LEU A 277 14.61 -15.26 -7.05
CA LEU A 277 13.49 -15.51 -7.95
C LEU A 277 12.69 -16.78 -7.58
N ILE A 278 11.37 -16.69 -7.68
CA ILE A 278 10.48 -17.82 -7.44
C ILE A 278 10.11 -18.48 -8.78
N ASN A 279 10.45 -19.76 -8.92
CA ASN A 279 9.97 -20.61 -10.01
C ASN A 279 8.78 -21.46 -9.55
N VAL A 280 7.59 -21.11 -10.01
CA VAL A 280 6.32 -21.71 -9.56
C VAL A 280 6.02 -23.08 -10.16
N ILE A 281 6.71 -23.48 -11.24
CA ILE A 281 6.55 -24.83 -11.82
C ILE A 281 7.21 -25.88 -10.92
N GLU A 282 8.38 -25.56 -10.37
CA GLU A 282 9.21 -26.53 -9.64
C GLU A 282 8.77 -26.70 -8.18
N THR A 283 8.26 -25.62 -7.59
CA THR A 283 7.95 -25.56 -6.16
C THR A 283 6.53 -26.03 -5.83
N GLY A 284 5.56 -25.78 -6.73
CA GLY A 284 4.15 -25.83 -6.34
C GLY A 284 3.86 -24.87 -5.17
N ALA A 285 2.66 -24.92 -4.61
CA ALA A 285 2.33 -24.09 -3.44
C ALA A 285 1.42 -24.86 -2.48
N GLY A 286 1.95 -25.31 -1.35
CA GLY A 286 1.21 -26.13 -0.38
C GLY A 286 0.64 -27.41 -1.00
N MET A 287 -0.69 -27.53 -1.05
CA MET A 287 -1.37 -28.66 -1.69
C MET A 287 -1.63 -28.46 -3.21
N MET A 288 -1.35 -27.27 -3.73
CA MET A 288 -1.54 -26.91 -5.13
C MET A 288 -0.32 -27.31 -5.96
N LYS A 289 -0.56 -27.90 -7.14
CA LYS A 289 0.49 -28.30 -8.09
C LYS A 289 0.22 -27.74 -9.47
N ALA A 290 1.27 -27.41 -10.19
CA ALA A 290 1.16 -26.93 -11.57
C ALA A 290 0.54 -28.01 -12.46
N GLU A 291 -0.52 -27.64 -13.16
CA GLU A 291 -1.21 -28.48 -14.14
C GLU A 291 -0.89 -28.00 -15.55
N ALA A 292 -0.92 -26.69 -15.77
CA ALA A 292 -0.63 -26.10 -17.07
C ALA A 292 0.09 -24.75 -16.91
N VAL A 293 1.02 -24.50 -17.82
CA VAL A 293 1.68 -23.21 -17.98
C VAL A 293 1.63 -22.81 -19.44
N THR A 294 1.27 -21.56 -19.68
CA THR A 294 1.24 -20.95 -21.01
C THR A 294 2.17 -19.74 -21.04
N SER A 295 2.25 -19.04 -22.18
CA SER A 295 2.97 -17.75 -22.22
C SER A 295 2.30 -16.68 -21.36
N GLU A 296 1.02 -16.83 -21.03
CA GLU A 296 0.23 -15.81 -20.33
C GLU A 296 -0.13 -16.18 -18.89
N SER A 297 -0.11 -17.46 -18.53
CA SER A 297 -0.69 -17.92 -17.28
C SER A 297 -0.04 -19.16 -16.70
N VAL A 298 -0.23 -19.31 -15.38
CA VAL A 298 0.04 -20.51 -14.61
C VAL A 298 -1.27 -20.99 -14.01
N ARG A 299 -1.56 -22.28 -14.17
CA ARG A 299 -2.74 -22.96 -13.62
C ARG A 299 -2.29 -24.05 -12.66
N LEU A 300 -2.71 -23.93 -11.41
CA LEU A 300 -2.48 -24.89 -10.35
C LEU A 300 -3.78 -25.60 -9.95
N VAL A 301 -3.67 -26.85 -9.52
CA VAL A 301 -4.80 -27.62 -8.98
C VAL A 301 -4.43 -28.30 -7.67
N ASN A 302 -5.43 -28.50 -6.80
CA ASN A 302 -5.24 -29.27 -5.58
C ASN A 302 -4.87 -30.73 -5.90
N SER A 303 -3.78 -31.18 -5.32
CA SER A 303 -3.22 -32.52 -5.56
C SER A 303 -3.83 -33.62 -4.68
N LYS A 304 -4.77 -33.26 -3.80
CA LYS A 304 -5.47 -34.15 -2.87
C LYS A 304 -6.90 -33.67 -2.65
N ASN A 305 -7.78 -34.57 -2.24
CA ASN A 305 -9.11 -34.22 -1.79
C ASN A 305 -9.03 -33.30 -0.56
N ILE A 306 -9.93 -32.32 -0.53
CA ILE A 306 -10.10 -31.36 0.56
C ILE A 306 -11.41 -31.70 1.26
N ASP A 307 -11.30 -32.23 2.48
CA ASP A 307 -12.45 -32.54 3.34
C ASP A 307 -12.97 -31.25 3.96
N LEU A 308 -14.17 -30.80 3.57
CA LEU A 308 -14.87 -29.62 4.08
C LEU A 308 -15.49 -29.94 5.45
N ARG A 309 -14.62 -30.31 6.38
CA ARG A 309 -15.01 -30.63 7.74
C ARG A 309 -15.57 -29.37 8.43
N ARG A 310 -16.73 -29.50 9.05
CA ARG A 310 -17.35 -28.45 9.86
C ARG A 310 -16.42 -27.92 10.95
N ASP A 311 -16.52 -26.62 11.21
CA ASP A 311 -15.73 -25.88 12.21
C ASP A 311 -14.22 -26.07 11.97
N SER A 312 -13.75 -25.79 10.76
CA SER A 312 -12.36 -26.01 10.42
C SER A 312 -11.76 -24.98 9.47
N ASP A 313 -10.44 -24.81 9.64
CA ASP A 313 -9.57 -24.04 8.76
C ASP A 313 -8.63 -24.96 8.01
N ILE A 314 -8.70 -24.90 6.69
CA ILE A 314 -7.96 -25.79 5.81
C ILE A 314 -6.92 -24.97 5.05
N GLY A 315 -5.64 -25.20 5.31
CA GLY A 315 -4.55 -24.53 4.60
C GLY A 315 -4.40 -25.06 3.19
N ILE A 316 -4.38 -24.18 2.19
CA ILE A 316 -4.32 -24.54 0.76
C ILE A 316 -2.91 -24.31 0.22
N ALA A 317 -2.45 -23.06 0.22
CA ALA A 317 -1.19 -22.65 -0.37
C ALA A 317 -0.73 -21.36 0.29
N GLU A 318 0.54 -21.29 0.74
CA GLU A 318 1.07 -20.10 1.42
C GLU A 318 0.11 -19.64 2.54
N ASP A 319 -0.42 -18.42 2.46
CA ASP A 319 -1.39 -17.87 3.40
C ASP A 319 -2.86 -18.11 3.01
N LEU A 320 -3.14 -18.66 1.82
CA LEU A 320 -4.48 -19.00 1.37
C LEU A 320 -5.03 -20.19 2.14
N ARG A 321 -6.20 -19.99 2.75
CA ARG A 321 -6.93 -20.95 3.58
C ARG A 321 -8.40 -21.00 3.15
N ILE A 322 -9.11 -22.05 3.58
CA ILE A 322 -10.57 -22.15 3.49
C ILE A 322 -11.12 -22.29 4.91
N HIS A 323 -12.07 -21.43 5.28
CA HIS A 323 -12.83 -21.54 6.53
C HIS A 323 -14.17 -22.23 6.25
N VAL A 324 -14.55 -23.21 7.07
CA VAL A 324 -15.79 -24.00 6.91
C VAL A 324 -16.66 -23.86 8.16
N ALA A 325 -17.93 -23.51 7.95
CA ALA A 325 -18.91 -23.29 9.01
C ALA A 325 -19.20 -24.54 9.85
N ASP A 326 -19.56 -24.38 11.13
CA ASP A 326 -20.13 -25.47 11.93
C ASP A 326 -21.64 -25.71 11.66
N ASP A 327 -22.27 -24.85 10.86
CA ASP A 327 -23.69 -24.94 10.47
C ASP A 327 -24.65 -24.93 11.69
N ARG A 328 -24.68 -23.81 12.40
CA ARG A 328 -25.45 -23.57 13.63
C ARG A 328 -26.69 -22.69 13.42
N ASP A 329 -27.13 -22.50 12.18
CA ASP A 329 -28.28 -21.64 11.85
C ASP A 329 -29.64 -22.22 12.29
N GLY A 330 -29.69 -23.52 12.58
CA GLY A 330 -30.88 -24.21 13.10
C GLY A 330 -32.02 -24.35 12.09
N ASN A 331 -31.76 -24.18 10.78
CA ASN A 331 -32.80 -24.27 9.74
C ASN A 331 -33.15 -25.73 9.34
N GLY A 332 -32.39 -26.73 9.82
CA GLY A 332 -32.60 -28.15 9.56
C GLY A 332 -32.08 -28.66 8.22
N VAL A 333 -31.36 -27.83 7.47
CA VAL A 333 -30.61 -28.16 6.25
C VAL A 333 -29.15 -28.31 6.63
N ASN A 334 -28.48 -29.38 6.18
CA ASN A 334 -27.04 -29.53 6.38
C ASN A 334 -26.30 -28.70 5.34
N ASN A 335 -25.95 -27.47 5.71
CA ASN A 335 -25.18 -26.59 4.87
C ASN A 335 -23.68 -26.87 5.05
N HIS A 336 -22.93 -26.66 3.98
CA HIS A 336 -21.47 -26.68 4.00
C HIS A 336 -21.03 -25.31 3.50
N ARG A 337 -21.32 -24.26 4.30
CA ARG A 337 -20.91 -22.89 4.00
C ARG A 337 -19.41 -22.74 4.22
N TYR A 338 -18.70 -22.19 3.25
CA TYR A 338 -17.28 -21.96 3.31
C TYR A 338 -16.87 -20.72 2.51
N TYR A 339 -15.70 -20.18 2.82
CA TYR A 339 -15.06 -19.12 2.05
C TYR A 339 -13.53 -19.27 2.07
N PRO A 340 -12.82 -18.86 1.00
CA PRO A 340 -11.39 -18.71 1.06
C PRO A 340 -11.01 -17.43 1.81
N TYR A 341 -9.86 -17.42 2.47
CA TYR A 341 -9.31 -16.22 3.09
C TYR A 341 -7.79 -16.22 3.08
N VAL A 342 -7.21 -15.04 3.25
CA VAL A 342 -5.78 -14.81 3.49
C VAL A 342 -5.60 -13.99 4.77
N ASN A 343 -4.50 -14.19 5.47
CA ASN A 343 -4.14 -13.40 6.65
C ASN A 343 -3.08 -12.37 6.28
N ARG A 344 -3.35 -11.08 6.52
CA ARG A 344 -2.33 -10.03 6.37
C ARG A 344 -1.89 -9.53 7.73
N ALA A 345 -0.59 -9.53 7.99
CA ALA A 345 -0.05 -8.96 9.21
C ALA A 345 -0.34 -7.46 9.26
N CYS A 346 -0.88 -6.95 10.37
CA CYS A 346 -0.83 -5.52 10.64
C CYS A 346 0.62 -5.12 10.91
N PRO A 347 1.13 -4.05 10.26
CA PRO A 347 2.38 -3.45 10.71
C PRO A 347 2.22 -3.07 12.19
N ALA A 348 3.18 -3.48 13.02
CA ALA A 348 3.20 -3.10 14.42
C ALA A 348 3.30 -1.57 14.51
N PRO A 349 2.58 -0.90 15.44
CA PRO A 349 2.78 0.52 15.66
C PRO A 349 4.26 0.76 16.01
N ASP A 350 4.90 1.67 15.27
CA ASP A 350 6.28 2.08 15.50
C ASP A 350 6.45 2.49 16.97
N PRO A 351 7.47 2.01 17.72
CA PRO A 351 7.74 2.52 19.05
C PRO A 351 7.83 4.04 19.03
N GLU A 352 6.97 4.68 19.83
CA GLU A 352 6.96 6.13 20.03
C GLU A 352 8.40 6.63 20.30
N PRO A 353 8.90 7.66 19.60
CA PRO A 353 10.28 8.09 19.70
C PRO A 353 10.61 8.41 21.16
N THR A 354 11.56 7.66 21.73
CA THR A 354 12.00 7.90 23.09
C THR A 354 12.64 9.29 23.13
N PRO A 355 12.19 10.21 24.01
CA PRO A 355 12.71 11.57 24.03
C PRO A 355 14.23 11.58 24.23
N THR A 356 14.95 12.15 23.26
CA THR A 356 16.40 12.28 23.29
C THR A 356 16.82 13.13 24.51
N PRO A 357 17.66 12.63 25.43
CA PRO A 357 18.12 13.41 26.57
C PRO A 357 18.90 14.64 26.08
N THR A 358 18.55 15.81 26.60
CA THR A 358 19.18 17.09 26.27
C THR A 358 20.69 17.05 26.61
N PRO A 359 21.60 17.36 25.67
CA PRO A 359 23.03 17.32 25.94
C PRO A 359 23.42 18.39 26.98
N THR A 360 24.07 17.94 28.05
CA THR A 360 24.71 18.83 29.03
C THR A 360 26.06 19.28 28.46
N PRO A 361 26.38 20.59 28.44
CA PRO A 361 27.63 21.08 27.86
C PRO A 361 28.85 20.56 28.64
N THR A 362 29.77 19.90 27.94
CA THR A 362 31.07 19.45 28.49
C THR A 362 32.20 19.96 27.58
N PRO A 363 33.33 20.46 28.13
CA PRO A 363 34.42 21.08 27.36
C PRO A 363 35.21 20.12 26.44
N THR A 364 35.78 20.71 25.38
CA THR A 364 36.42 20.16 24.16
C THR A 364 37.85 19.56 24.40
N PRO A 365 38.48 18.82 23.45
CA PRO A 365 38.59 17.35 23.41
C PRO A 365 40.04 16.79 23.45
N THR A 366 40.18 15.47 23.55
CA THR A 366 41.39 14.70 23.12
C THR A 366 40.93 13.62 22.12
N PRO A 367 41.61 13.40 20.98
CA PRO A 367 41.10 12.53 19.91
C PRO A 367 41.03 11.06 20.38
N THR A 368 39.83 10.49 20.30
CA THR A 368 39.53 9.07 20.55
C THR A 368 38.84 8.52 19.30
N PRO A 369 39.12 7.28 18.86
CA PRO A 369 38.64 6.73 17.60
C PRO A 369 37.11 6.75 17.49
N THR A 370 36.66 7.08 16.27
CA THR A 370 35.28 7.22 15.81
C THR A 370 34.44 5.98 16.12
N PRO A 371 33.30 6.09 16.83
CA PRO A 371 32.33 5.01 16.89
C PRO A 371 31.65 4.82 15.54
N THR A 372 31.52 3.56 15.12
CA THR A 372 30.70 3.12 14.00
C THR A 372 29.24 3.51 14.25
N PRO A 373 28.51 4.09 13.26
CA PRO A 373 27.11 4.46 13.45
C PRO A 373 26.28 3.24 13.86
N THR A 374 25.46 3.43 14.89
CA THR A 374 24.38 2.50 15.24
C THR A 374 23.23 2.78 14.27
N PRO A 375 22.61 1.76 13.65
CA PRO A 375 21.50 1.97 12.72
C PRO A 375 20.36 2.71 13.44
N THR A 376 19.98 3.86 12.89
CA THR A 376 18.73 4.53 13.20
C THR A 376 17.57 3.61 12.80
N PRO A 377 16.62 3.29 13.70
CA PRO A 377 15.36 2.69 13.28
C PRO A 377 14.65 3.66 12.32
N TYR A 378 14.22 3.08 11.22
CA TYR A 378 13.62 3.68 10.05
C TYR A 378 12.28 4.37 10.38
N PRO A 379 12.01 5.59 9.90
CA PRO A 379 10.63 6.01 9.68
C PRO A 379 10.11 5.23 8.47
N ALA A 380 9.27 4.23 8.74
CA ALA A 380 8.45 3.58 7.71
C ALA A 380 7.35 4.53 7.23
N ASP A 381 7.72 5.54 6.43
CA ASP A 381 6.78 6.17 5.52
C ASP A 381 6.47 5.17 4.40
N GLY A 382 5.47 4.34 4.70
CA GLY A 382 5.03 3.21 3.88
C GLY A 382 4.20 2.25 4.73
N LEU A 383 3.25 2.78 5.52
CA LEU A 383 2.16 1.92 5.97
C LEU A 383 1.40 1.52 4.71
N ASP A 384 1.61 0.29 4.23
CA ASP A 384 0.62 -0.37 3.41
C ASP A 384 -0.67 -0.40 4.23
N GLU A 385 -1.57 0.56 4.00
CA GLU A 385 -2.92 0.52 4.53
C GLU A 385 -3.54 -0.82 4.08
N ILE A 386 -3.94 -1.68 5.03
CA ILE A 386 -4.65 -2.91 4.70
C ILE A 386 -5.99 -2.52 4.08
N GLN A 387 -6.08 -2.62 2.75
CA GLN A 387 -7.31 -2.34 2.02
C GLN A 387 -8.20 -3.59 1.97
N ILE A 388 -9.38 -3.50 2.58
CA ILE A 388 -10.43 -4.52 2.46
C ILE A 388 -11.50 -4.02 1.51
N ARG A 389 -11.71 -4.75 0.41
CA ARG A 389 -12.66 -4.41 -0.66
C ARG A 389 -13.97 -5.19 -0.51
N GLY A 390 -15.05 -4.64 -1.06
CA GLY A 390 -16.30 -5.37 -1.29
C GLY A 390 -16.50 -5.65 -2.77
N GLU A 391 -17.60 -6.32 -3.10
CA GLU A 391 -17.93 -6.72 -4.47
C GLU A 391 -17.81 -5.55 -5.45
N VAL A 392 -17.05 -5.72 -6.52
CA VAL A 392 -16.95 -4.69 -7.55
C VAL A 392 -18.25 -4.65 -8.35
N VAL A 393 -18.86 -3.47 -8.48
CA VAL A 393 -20.11 -3.30 -9.21
C VAL A 393 -19.90 -2.38 -10.40
N GLU A 394 -20.15 -2.90 -11.60
CA GLU A 394 -20.12 -2.16 -12.86
C GLU A 394 -21.54 -1.87 -13.34
N PRO A 395 -22.09 -0.67 -13.11
CA PRO A 395 -23.40 -0.32 -13.63
C PRO A 395 -23.34 -0.17 -15.15
N ALA A 396 -23.81 -1.20 -15.88
CA ALA A 396 -23.99 -1.13 -17.32
C ALA A 396 -25.23 -0.27 -17.66
N GLY A 397 -25.01 1.03 -17.87
CA GLY A 397 -26.08 1.98 -18.21
C GLY A 397 -26.84 2.51 -17.00
N LEU A 398 -28.15 2.73 -17.14
CA LEU A 398 -28.97 3.29 -16.05
C LEU A 398 -29.10 2.25 -14.93
N GLN A 399 -28.74 2.65 -13.70
CA GLN A 399 -28.93 1.82 -12.52
C GLN A 399 -30.44 1.59 -12.28
N THR A 400 -30.95 0.42 -12.65
CA THR A 400 -32.38 0.05 -12.53
C THR A 400 -32.71 -0.72 -11.25
N GLY A 401 -31.69 -1.28 -10.59
CA GLY A 401 -31.80 -1.98 -9.31
C GLY A 401 -30.88 -1.38 -8.25
N ASP A 402 -31.14 -1.69 -7.00
CA ASP A 402 -30.32 -1.24 -5.89
C ASP A 402 -29.00 -2.01 -5.88
N ILE A 403 -27.90 -1.29 -5.65
CA ILE A 403 -26.59 -1.91 -5.44
C ILE A 403 -26.41 -2.07 -3.93
N VAL A 404 -26.16 -3.29 -3.47
CA VAL A 404 -26.15 -3.64 -2.05
C VAL A 404 -24.87 -4.40 -1.73
N TRP A 405 -24.08 -3.83 -0.82
CA TRP A 405 -23.03 -4.54 -0.10
C TRP A 405 -23.55 -4.96 1.26
N ASN A 406 -23.34 -6.20 1.64
CA ASN A 406 -23.59 -6.74 2.97
C ASN A 406 -22.44 -7.68 3.34
N ALA A 407 -22.54 -8.40 4.46
CA ALA A 407 -21.42 -9.21 4.93
C ALA A 407 -21.11 -10.45 4.07
N SER A 408 -22.00 -10.87 3.16
CA SER A 408 -21.71 -11.95 2.22
C SER A 408 -20.74 -11.52 1.11
N ASN A 409 -20.73 -10.24 0.73
CA ASN A 409 -19.99 -9.73 -0.44
C ASN A 409 -19.09 -8.52 -0.13
N PHE A 410 -19.01 -8.08 1.13
CA PHE A 410 -18.05 -7.08 1.59
C PHE A 410 -17.35 -7.56 2.86
N ALA A 411 -16.09 -7.97 2.71
CA ALA A 411 -15.30 -8.58 3.78
C ALA A 411 -15.11 -7.69 5.01
N ALA A 412 -15.24 -6.37 4.88
CA ALA A 412 -15.14 -5.44 6.00
C ALA A 412 -16.34 -5.50 6.97
N PHE A 413 -17.48 -6.04 6.55
CA PHE A 413 -18.67 -6.14 7.39
C PHE A 413 -18.66 -7.40 8.26
N TRP A 414 -19.19 -7.26 9.47
CA TRP A 414 -19.29 -8.33 10.45
C TRP A 414 -20.19 -9.46 9.95
N TYR A 415 -19.67 -10.68 10.08
CA TYR A 415 -20.38 -11.90 9.72
C TYR A 415 -20.08 -13.01 10.74
N ASP A 416 -21.13 -13.65 11.25
CA ASP A 416 -21.03 -14.91 11.98
C ASP A 416 -21.37 -16.04 11.01
N LEU A 417 -20.32 -16.72 10.51
CA LEU A 417 -20.45 -17.80 9.52
C LEU A 417 -21.23 -19.00 10.07
N ASP A 418 -21.03 -19.34 11.34
CA ASP A 418 -21.68 -20.49 11.97
C ASP A 418 -23.19 -20.31 12.00
N ARG A 419 -23.65 -19.11 12.40
CA ARG A 419 -25.07 -18.79 12.57
C ARG A 419 -25.71 -18.15 11.34
N ASP A 420 -24.91 -17.87 10.31
CA ASP A 420 -25.30 -17.11 9.12
C ASP A 420 -25.90 -15.74 9.46
N LEU A 421 -25.26 -15.02 10.38
CA LEU A 421 -25.76 -13.71 10.84
C LEU A 421 -24.91 -12.59 10.26
N MET A 422 -25.60 -11.59 9.71
CA MET A 422 -25.03 -10.32 9.26
C MET A 422 -25.92 -9.17 9.73
N THR A 423 -25.31 -8.05 10.12
CA THR A 423 -26.05 -6.88 10.65
C THR A 423 -25.85 -5.60 9.84
N GLU A 424 -24.90 -5.61 8.92
CA GLU A 424 -24.45 -4.41 8.20
C GLU A 424 -24.86 -4.46 6.73
N THR A 425 -25.24 -3.32 6.19
CA THR A 425 -25.62 -3.18 4.78
C THR A 425 -25.29 -1.77 4.30
N LEU A 426 -24.62 -1.66 3.16
CA LEU A 426 -24.39 -0.43 2.41
C LEU A 426 -25.17 -0.51 1.10
N ARG A 427 -25.98 0.51 0.80
CA ARG A 427 -26.91 0.47 -0.33
C ARG A 427 -26.87 1.76 -1.15
N ILE A 428 -26.70 1.62 -2.46
CA ILE A 428 -26.99 2.67 -3.44
C ILE A 428 -28.37 2.36 -4.03
N ILE A 429 -29.34 3.24 -3.75
CA ILE A 429 -30.74 3.05 -4.16
C ILE A 429 -30.86 3.11 -5.69
N SER A 430 -31.73 2.30 -6.30
CA SER A 430 -32.00 2.35 -7.74
C SER A 430 -32.24 3.79 -8.24
N GLY A 431 -31.72 4.10 -9.43
CA GLY A 431 -31.81 5.42 -10.04
C GLY A 431 -30.93 6.51 -9.41
N THR A 432 -30.13 6.17 -8.39
CA THR A 432 -29.21 7.13 -7.74
C THR A 432 -28.02 7.46 -8.65
N LEU A 433 -27.50 6.47 -9.37
CA LEU A 433 -26.46 6.66 -10.38
C LEU A 433 -27.12 6.99 -11.72
N SER A 434 -27.21 8.29 -12.03
CA SER A 434 -27.71 8.78 -13.31
C SER A 434 -26.56 9.39 -14.11
N TYR A 435 -26.06 8.65 -15.11
CA TYR A 435 -24.85 8.93 -15.90
C TYR A 435 -23.53 8.73 -15.14
N TYR A 436 -22.46 8.42 -15.89
CA TYR A 436 -21.22 7.75 -15.43
C TYR A 436 -20.45 8.36 -14.26
N ASP A 437 -20.83 9.54 -13.77
CA ASP A 437 -20.21 10.17 -12.61
C ASP A 437 -21.27 10.77 -11.69
N ARG A 438 -21.19 10.44 -10.39
CA ARG A 438 -21.53 11.42 -9.35
C ARG A 438 -20.22 11.96 -8.81
N THR A 439 -19.90 13.18 -9.20
CA THR A 439 -18.94 14.00 -8.47
C THR A 439 -19.52 14.27 -7.08
N ILE A 440 -18.74 14.01 -6.03
CA ILE A 440 -19.02 14.65 -4.74
C ILE A 440 -18.81 16.14 -4.99
N GLU A 441 -19.91 16.91 -4.99
CA GLU A 441 -19.86 18.33 -5.36
C GLU A 441 -18.82 19.06 -4.50
N GLU A 442 -17.75 19.53 -5.15
CA GLU A 442 -16.87 20.52 -4.54
C GLU A 442 -17.64 21.84 -4.44
N ARG A 443 -17.62 22.45 -3.25
CA ARG A 443 -18.20 23.76 -3.01
C ARG A 443 -17.11 24.73 -2.61
N GLU A 444 -17.20 25.95 -3.12
CA GLU A 444 -16.30 27.02 -2.69
C GLU A 444 -16.82 27.65 -1.41
N ILE A 445 -15.94 27.78 -0.43
CA ILE A 445 -16.16 28.59 0.77
C ILE A 445 -15.10 29.67 0.89
N GLU A 446 -15.45 30.79 1.49
CA GLU A 446 -14.57 31.95 1.63
C GLU A 446 -13.54 31.72 2.74
N PHE A 447 -12.31 32.19 2.54
CA PHE A 447 -11.36 32.28 3.64
C PHE A 447 -11.82 33.34 4.65
N ASP A 448 -11.48 33.13 5.92
CA ASP A 448 -11.74 34.14 6.95
C ASP A 448 -10.90 35.40 6.69
N CYS A 449 -9.71 35.24 6.10
CA CYS A 449 -8.99 36.32 5.45
C CYS A 449 -9.53 36.54 4.03
N SER A 450 -10.52 37.43 3.88
CA SER A 450 -11.23 37.65 2.61
C SER A 450 -10.32 38.02 1.43
N GLU A 451 -9.13 38.57 1.68
CA GLU A 451 -8.13 38.88 0.63
C GLU A 451 -7.62 37.63 -0.09
N TRP A 452 -7.77 36.44 0.50
CA TRP A 452 -7.34 35.16 -0.07
C TRP A 452 -8.38 34.53 -1.01
N GLY A 453 -9.58 35.11 -1.07
CA GLY A 453 -10.68 34.62 -1.91
C GLY A 453 -11.36 33.40 -1.32
N LYS A 454 -11.42 32.30 -2.08
CA LYS A 454 -12.13 31.08 -1.69
C LYS A 454 -11.27 29.83 -1.82
N TYR A 455 -11.68 28.76 -1.15
CA TYR A 455 -11.13 27.40 -1.32
C TYR A 455 -12.25 26.37 -1.47
N ASN A 456 -11.90 25.22 -2.03
CA ASN A 456 -12.85 24.14 -2.29
C ASN A 456 -12.96 23.23 -1.07
N VAL A 457 -14.18 22.85 -0.72
CA VAL A 457 -14.49 21.82 0.26
C VAL A 457 -15.41 20.77 -0.33
N THR A 458 -15.41 19.59 0.28
CA THR A 458 -16.33 18.51 -0.06
C THR A 458 -16.87 17.85 1.22
N SER A 459 -18.08 17.30 1.14
CA SER A 459 -18.67 16.58 2.27
C SER A 459 -18.48 15.08 2.09
N PHE A 460 -17.81 14.45 3.04
CA PHE A 460 -17.53 13.02 3.04
C PHE A 460 -17.84 12.43 4.41
N MET A 461 -18.61 11.33 4.46
CA MET A 461 -19.05 10.68 5.70
C MET A 461 -19.64 11.64 6.74
N ALA A 462 -20.49 12.58 6.28
CA ALA A 462 -21.13 13.62 7.10
C ALA A 462 -20.18 14.66 7.74
N GLU A 463 -18.90 14.70 7.36
CA GLU A 463 -17.97 15.76 7.73
C GLU A 463 -17.51 16.57 6.50
N THR A 464 -17.11 17.83 6.72
CA THR A 464 -16.58 18.70 5.67
C THR A 464 -15.06 18.63 5.65
N TYR A 465 -14.50 18.40 4.47
CA TYR A 465 -13.07 18.30 4.22
C TYR A 465 -12.64 19.38 3.22
N PHE A 466 -11.42 19.86 3.39
CA PHE A 466 -10.70 20.65 2.39
C PHE A 466 -10.44 19.78 1.15
N ALA A 467 -10.88 20.28 0.00
CA ALA A 467 -10.81 19.61 -1.30
C ALA A 467 -9.79 20.25 -2.24
N GLY A 468 -9.33 21.48 -1.97
CA GLY A 468 -8.31 22.12 -2.79
C GLY A 468 -8.44 23.64 -2.93
N TYR A 469 -7.63 24.21 -3.82
CA TYR A 469 -7.65 25.61 -4.23
C TYR A 469 -8.13 25.74 -5.66
N GLY A 470 -9.07 26.64 -5.90
CA GLY A 470 -9.77 26.82 -7.17
C GLY A 470 -9.40 28.12 -7.88
N ALA A 471 -10.10 28.42 -8.97
CA ALA A 471 -9.89 29.64 -9.76
C ALA A 471 -10.19 30.94 -8.97
N ASN A 472 -10.96 30.83 -7.88
CA ASN A 472 -11.29 31.94 -6.99
C ASN A 472 -10.36 32.05 -5.77
N THR A 473 -9.29 31.25 -5.71
CA THR A 473 -8.20 31.40 -4.73
C THR A 473 -7.23 32.48 -5.22
N SER A 474 -6.80 33.37 -4.33
CA SER A 474 -5.81 34.40 -4.68
C SER A 474 -4.45 33.78 -5.01
N ASP A 475 -3.78 34.38 -6.00
CA ASP A 475 -2.37 34.17 -6.35
C ASP A 475 -1.38 34.41 -5.20
N ARG A 476 -1.81 35.09 -4.14
CA ARG A 476 -1.08 35.24 -2.87
C ARG A 476 -0.95 33.94 -2.07
N ILE A 477 -1.82 32.96 -2.33
CA ILE A 477 -1.78 31.63 -1.71
C ILE A 477 -1.16 30.62 -2.67
N THR A 478 -1.68 30.56 -3.90
CA THR A 478 -1.18 29.65 -4.94
C THR A 478 -1.45 30.22 -6.33
N GLY A 479 -0.49 30.07 -7.24
CA GLY A 479 -0.67 30.40 -8.66
C GLY A 479 -1.33 29.29 -9.48
N GLU A 480 -1.59 28.13 -8.86
CA GLU A 480 -2.13 26.94 -9.52
C GLU A 480 -3.41 26.44 -8.84
N THR A 481 -4.33 25.91 -9.65
CA THR A 481 -5.48 25.14 -9.18
C THR A 481 -5.00 23.80 -8.63
N ILE A 482 -5.35 23.50 -7.38
CA ILE A 482 -4.98 22.27 -6.70
C ILE A 482 -6.27 21.55 -6.33
N SER A 483 -6.47 20.32 -6.80
CA SER A 483 -7.55 19.44 -6.32
C SER A 483 -6.91 18.27 -5.56
N LEU A 484 -7.31 18.11 -4.30
CA LEU A 484 -6.95 16.93 -3.50
C LEU A 484 -7.82 15.74 -3.88
N VAL A 485 -9.08 15.99 -4.27
CA VAL A 485 -10.01 14.94 -4.71
C VAL A 485 -9.47 14.22 -5.95
N SER A 486 -8.91 14.95 -6.91
CA SER A 486 -8.25 14.35 -8.09
C SER A 486 -6.99 13.55 -7.74
N LYS A 487 -6.43 13.77 -6.55
CA LYS A 487 -5.31 13.02 -5.97
C LYS A 487 -5.75 11.93 -4.99
N ARG A 488 -7.07 11.65 -4.88
CA ARG A 488 -7.66 10.71 -3.92
C ARG A 488 -7.39 11.07 -2.45
N MET A 489 -7.21 12.36 -2.17
CA MET A 489 -6.91 12.88 -0.85
C MET A 489 -8.03 13.80 -0.37
N LEU A 490 -8.24 13.83 0.94
CA LEU A 490 -9.05 14.82 1.64
C LEU A 490 -8.25 15.29 2.87
N SER A 491 -8.37 16.56 3.22
CA SER A 491 -7.69 17.10 4.40
C SER A 491 -8.64 17.86 5.31
N LYS A 492 -8.31 17.99 6.60
CA LYS A 492 -9.08 18.81 7.54
C LYS A 492 -8.47 20.20 7.64
N VAL A 493 -9.30 21.23 7.51
CA VAL A 493 -8.89 22.61 7.81
C VAL A 493 -8.69 22.72 9.32
N ARG A 494 -7.44 22.94 9.76
CA ARG A 494 -7.12 23.12 11.19
C ARG A 494 -7.28 24.56 11.63
N ILE A 495 -6.83 25.49 10.80
CA ILE A 495 -6.91 26.93 11.02
C ILE A 495 -7.40 27.58 9.73
N ASN A 496 -8.41 28.43 9.88
CA ASN A 496 -8.85 29.41 8.90
C ASN A 496 -9.23 30.61 9.76
N GLU A 497 -8.43 31.66 9.74
CA GLU A 497 -8.68 32.88 10.52
C GLU A 497 -8.19 34.11 9.75
N GLY A 498 -8.78 35.27 10.05
CA GLY A 498 -8.36 36.57 9.52
C GLY A 498 -7.71 37.48 10.58
N ASN A 499 -7.22 36.90 11.68
CA ASN A 499 -6.66 37.65 12.80
C ASN A 499 -5.23 38.13 12.51
N GLU A 500 -4.90 39.34 12.96
CA GLU A 500 -3.53 39.85 12.92
C GLU A 500 -2.74 39.38 14.15
N HIS A 501 -1.58 38.77 13.92
CA HIS A 501 -0.65 38.32 14.97
C HIS A 501 0.65 39.12 14.93
N THR A 502 1.16 39.50 16.09
CA THR A 502 2.49 40.12 16.24
C THR A 502 3.43 39.16 16.94
N ILE A 503 4.51 38.77 16.24
CA ILE A 503 5.51 37.83 16.75
C ILE A 503 6.87 38.53 16.77
N CYS A 504 7.60 38.41 17.87
CA CYS A 504 8.97 38.93 17.96
C CYS A 504 9.98 37.95 17.36
N THR A 505 11.10 38.44 16.84
CA THR A 505 12.20 37.59 16.36
C THR A 505 12.70 36.68 17.48
N GLY A 506 12.79 35.37 17.21
CA GLY A 506 13.13 34.34 18.19
C GLY A 506 11.95 33.81 19.01
N ALA A 507 10.76 34.41 18.90
CA ALA A 507 9.52 33.88 19.43
C ALA A 507 8.74 33.11 18.36
N SER A 508 7.69 32.43 18.80
CA SER A 508 6.84 31.62 17.96
C SER A 508 5.36 31.80 18.25
N LEU A 509 4.56 31.49 17.24
CA LEU A 509 3.12 31.42 17.31
C LEU A 509 2.71 29.94 17.32
N GLU A 510 2.15 29.51 18.44
CA GLU A 510 1.55 28.18 18.54
C GLU A 510 0.28 28.11 17.68
N LEU A 511 0.20 27.07 16.87
CA LEU A 511 -0.93 26.72 16.04
C LEU A 511 -1.59 25.44 16.61
N LYS A 512 -2.72 25.04 16.05
CA LYS A 512 -3.42 23.83 16.51
C LYS A 512 -2.62 22.57 16.20
N GLU A 513 -2.83 21.54 17.01
CA GLU A 513 -2.27 20.18 16.81
C GLU A 513 -0.73 20.13 16.79
N GLY A 514 -0.08 20.96 17.61
CA GLY A 514 1.38 20.94 17.82
C GLY A 514 2.19 21.72 16.79
N TYR A 515 1.55 22.28 15.77
CA TYR A 515 2.25 23.14 14.82
C TYR A 515 2.69 24.45 15.47
N GLU A 516 3.84 24.97 15.06
CA GLU A 516 4.42 26.21 15.58
C GLU A 516 5.05 27.01 14.43
N LEU A 517 4.75 28.31 14.35
CA LEU A 517 5.36 29.21 13.36
C LEU A 517 6.40 30.10 14.05
N LYS A 518 7.67 29.93 13.68
CA LYS A 518 8.81 30.60 14.32
C LYS A 518 9.44 31.64 13.40
N ILE A 519 9.68 32.84 13.94
CA ILE A 519 10.40 33.90 13.21
C ILE A 519 11.89 33.80 13.54
N LEU A 520 12.68 33.37 12.55
CA LEU A 520 14.13 33.20 12.72
C LEU A 520 14.87 34.53 12.64
N GLN A 521 14.57 35.34 11.62
CA GLN A 521 15.24 36.62 11.40
C GLN A 521 14.35 37.60 10.61
N LEU A 522 14.53 38.89 10.87
CA LEU A 522 13.90 39.98 10.10
C LEU A 522 14.95 40.73 9.30
N ASP A 523 14.67 41.00 8.02
CA ASP A 523 15.47 41.90 7.19
C ASP A 523 15.03 43.35 7.42
N VAL A 524 15.86 44.09 8.18
CA VAL A 524 15.58 45.46 8.62
C VAL A 524 15.62 46.48 7.46
N GLY A 525 16.03 46.08 6.25
CA GLY A 525 16.08 46.96 5.07
C GLY A 525 15.17 46.56 3.91
N GLY A 526 14.81 45.29 3.78
CA GLY A 526 14.07 44.74 2.64
C GLY A 526 12.62 44.34 2.91
N GLY A 527 12.14 44.41 4.16
CA GLY A 527 10.75 44.10 4.51
C GLY A 527 10.40 42.60 4.48
N ASN A 528 11.41 41.72 4.49
CA ASN A 528 11.25 40.28 4.46
C ASN A 528 11.48 39.67 5.85
N ALA A 529 10.83 38.53 6.13
CA ALA A 529 11.04 37.72 7.33
C ALA A 529 11.40 36.29 6.92
N GLN A 530 12.38 35.70 7.60
CA GLN A 530 12.64 34.26 7.51
C GLN A 530 11.78 33.55 8.56
N ILE A 531 10.93 32.65 8.09
CA ILE A 531 9.92 31.96 8.89
C ILE A 531 10.12 30.45 8.72
N GLU A 532 9.98 29.71 9.82
CA GLU A 532 10.00 28.26 9.85
C GLU A 532 8.69 27.73 10.43
N LEU A 533 8.12 26.69 9.81
CA LEU A 533 6.96 25.97 10.33
C LEU A 533 7.46 24.66 10.93
N LEU A 534 7.23 24.50 12.23
CA LEU A 534 7.59 23.33 13.01
C LEU A 534 6.31 22.54 13.35
N ARG A 535 6.46 21.24 13.64
CA ARG A 535 5.42 20.38 14.18
C ARG A 535 6.02 19.44 15.20
#